data_AF-A0A968ZUJ6-F1
#
_entry.id   AF-A0A968ZUJ6-F1
#
_cell.length_a   1.000
_cell.length_b   1.000
_cell.length_c   1.000
_cell.angle_alpha   90.00
_cell.angle_beta   90.00
_cell.angle_gamma   90.00
#
_symmetry.space_group_name_H-M   'P 1'
#
loop_
_entity.id
_entity.type
_entity.pdbx_description
1 polymer ?
#
loop_
_entity_poly.entity_id
_entity_poly.type
_entity_poly.pdbx_seq_one_letter_code
_entity_poly.pdbx_strand_id
1 'polypeptide(L)'
;MQTIFSTVTGNNSSNILGTLGTIGQSTPNLWLINPNGILFGPNSQLNLGGAFFATTANAVQVEGRGAVAASNVSADSDILTVSDSVFAFNRDNPNARIVNHKEKHFL
;
A
#
# COMPACT_ATOMS: atom_id res chain seq x y z
N MET A 1 4.27 6.24 15.88
CA MET A 1 4.60 6.21 14.44
C MET A 1 3.29 6.33 13.66
N GLN A 2 3.24 7.07 12.56
CA GLN A 2 1.99 7.31 11.81
C GLN A 2 1.99 6.44 10.54
N THR A 3 0.84 5.89 10.16
CA THR A 3 0.69 5.09 8.94
C THR A 3 -0.42 5.68 8.07
N ILE A 4 -0.11 5.92 6.80
CA ILE A 4 -1.08 6.34 5.77
C ILE A 4 -1.60 5.09 5.06
N PHE A 5 -2.92 4.92 5.04
CA PHE A 5 -3.60 3.86 4.30
C PHE A 5 -4.19 4.39 2.99
N SER A 6 -3.84 3.76 1.88
CA SER A 6 -4.40 4.06 0.57
C SER A 6 -5.04 2.81 -0.02
N THR A 7 -6.36 2.83 -0.18
CA THR A 7 -7.15 1.72 -0.72
C THR A 7 -7.83 2.14 -2.01
N VAL A 8 -7.87 1.23 -2.98
CA VAL A 8 -8.63 1.41 -4.22
C VAL A 8 -9.88 0.54 -4.18
N THR A 9 -11.05 1.18 -4.16
CA THR A 9 -12.38 0.52 -4.17
C THR A 9 -12.92 0.28 -5.58
N GLY A 10 -12.36 0.94 -6.61
CA GLY A 10 -12.73 0.77 -8.00
C GLY A 10 -12.04 -0.44 -8.66
N ASN A 11 -12.47 -0.82 -9.87
CA ASN A 11 -12.01 -2.03 -10.57
C ASN A 11 -10.65 -1.90 -11.28
N ASN A 12 -9.94 -0.78 -11.11
CA ASN A 12 -8.71 -0.49 -11.83
C ASN A 12 -7.46 -0.79 -10.98
N SER A 13 -6.38 -1.22 -11.64
CA SER A 13 -5.06 -1.32 -11.01
C SER A 13 -4.50 0.06 -10.66
N SER A 14 -3.64 0.10 -9.65
CA SER A 14 -2.87 1.30 -9.30
C SER A 14 -1.63 1.39 -10.19
N ASN A 15 -1.58 2.38 -11.08
CA ASN A 15 -0.41 2.61 -11.94
C ASN A 15 0.43 3.77 -11.38
N ILE A 16 1.56 3.44 -10.77
CA ILE A 16 2.53 4.41 -10.23
C ILE A 16 3.54 4.73 -11.33
N LEU A 17 3.35 5.85 -12.02
CA LEU A 17 4.16 6.25 -13.18
C LEU A 17 5.20 7.34 -12.88
N GLY A 18 5.24 7.82 -11.63
CA GLY A 18 6.17 8.85 -11.16
C GLY A 18 6.54 8.62 -9.70
N THR A 19 6.85 9.69 -8.97
CA THR A 19 7.23 9.60 -7.56
C THR A 19 6.01 9.42 -6.66
N LEU A 20 5.97 8.31 -5.92
CA LEU A 20 5.09 8.11 -4.79
C LEU A 20 5.88 8.43 -3.52
N GLY A 21 5.46 9.45 -2.78
CA GLY A 21 6.24 9.95 -1.65
C GLY A 21 5.41 10.61 -0.55
N THR A 22 6.07 10.82 0.59
CA THR A 22 5.54 11.54 1.75
C THR A 22 6.31 12.84 1.90
N ILE A 23 5.63 13.96 2.11
CA ILE A 23 6.23 15.28 2.29
C ILE A 23 5.91 15.86 3.67
N GLY A 24 6.78 16.72 4.19
CA GLY A 24 6.60 17.39 5.49
C GLY A 24 7.55 16.90 6.58
N GLN A 25 7.34 17.38 7.81
CA GLN A 25 8.24 17.09 8.95
C GLN A 25 8.07 15.69 9.56
N SER A 26 6.96 15.02 9.27
CA SER A 26 6.71 13.64 9.70
C SER A 26 7.17 12.65 8.63
N THR A 27 7.69 11.50 9.06
CA THR A 27 8.12 10.38 8.20
C THR A 27 7.17 9.17 8.36
N PRO A 28 5.92 9.24 7.87
CA PRO A 28 4.96 8.17 8.08
C PRO A 28 5.28 6.94 7.23
N ASN A 29 4.81 5.78 7.68
CA ASN A 29 4.74 4.58 6.86
C ASN A 29 3.62 4.74 5.82
N LEU A 30 3.76 4.13 4.64
CA LEU A 30 2.74 4.12 3.60
C LEU A 30 2.31 2.70 3.26
N TRP A 31 1.01 2.44 3.38
CA TRP A 31 0.38 1.17 3.06
C TRP A 31 -0.54 1.33 1.84
N LEU A 32 -0.26 0.58 0.78
CA LEU A 32 -1.03 0.58 -0.47
C LEU A 32 -1.72 -0.77 -0.69
N ILE A 33 -3.05 -0.77 -0.69
CA ILE A 33 -3.87 -1.98 -0.85
C ILE A 33 -4.73 -1.81 -2.11
N ASN A 34 -4.46 -2.61 -3.14
CA ASN A 34 -5.31 -2.65 -4.34
C ASN A 34 -5.52 -4.08 -4.85
N PRO A 35 -6.72 -4.66 -4.65
CA PRO A 35 -7.03 -6.02 -5.11
C PRO A 35 -6.99 -6.22 -6.62
N ASN A 36 -6.95 -5.14 -7.41
CA ASN A 36 -6.88 -5.20 -8.87
C ASN A 36 -5.44 -5.14 -9.41
N GLY A 37 -4.44 -4.97 -8.53
CA GLY A 37 -3.04 -4.95 -8.90
C GLY A 37 -2.37 -3.59 -8.72
N ILE A 38 -1.05 -3.61 -8.70
CA ILE A 38 -0.20 -2.43 -8.53
C ILE A 38 0.95 -2.53 -9.54
N LEU A 39 1.07 -1.52 -10.40
CA LEU A 39 2.12 -1.42 -11.41
C LEU A 39 3.03 -0.24 -11.09
N PHE A 40 4.32 -0.51 -10.93
CA PHE A 40 5.38 0.49 -10.88
C PHE A 40 6.00 0.64 -12.26
N GLY A 41 5.79 1.81 -12.87
CA GLY A 41 6.35 2.14 -14.18
C GLY A 41 7.89 2.32 -14.14
N PRO A 42 8.54 2.39 -15.31
CA PRO A 42 10.01 2.47 -15.39
C PRO A 42 10.59 3.72 -14.72
N ASN A 43 9.84 4.83 -14.71
CA ASN A 43 10.22 6.09 -14.08
C ASN A 43 9.69 6.24 -12.65
N SER A 44 9.07 5.20 -12.10
CA SER A 44 8.50 5.26 -10.76
C SER A 44 9.59 5.31 -9.69
N GLN A 45 9.32 6.10 -8.66
CA GLN A 45 10.22 6.26 -7.52
C GLN A 45 9.41 6.21 -6.23
N LEU A 46 9.97 5.58 -5.20
CA LEU A 46 9.48 5.70 -3.84
C LEU A 46 10.34 6.72 -3.11
N ASN A 47 9.74 7.82 -2.66
CA ASN A 47 10.41 8.84 -1.85
C ASN A 47 9.69 8.95 -0.50
N LEU A 48 9.95 7.98 0.37
CA LEU A 48 9.24 7.80 1.63
C LEU A 48 10.21 7.98 2.80
N GLY A 49 9.77 8.70 3.84
CA GLY A 49 10.53 8.83 5.08
C GLY A 49 10.40 7.62 6.00
N GLY A 50 9.34 6.81 5.82
CA GLY A 50 9.04 5.62 6.61
C GLY A 50 8.95 4.34 5.76
N ALA A 51 8.47 3.26 6.38
CA ALA A 51 8.32 1.96 5.72
C ALA A 51 7.21 1.96 4.65
N PHE A 52 7.40 1.12 3.63
CA PHE A 52 6.41 0.91 2.57
C PHE A 52 5.86 -0.51 2.61
N PHE A 53 4.54 -0.64 2.57
CA PHE A 53 3.83 -1.91 2.44
C PHE A 53 2.87 -1.85 1.27
N ALA A 54 2.83 -2.90 0.43
CA ALA A 54 1.90 -2.99 -0.67
C ALA A 54 1.33 -4.39 -0.81
N THR A 55 0.04 -4.52 -1.10
CA THR A 55 -0.62 -5.81 -1.29
C THR A 55 -1.77 -5.75 -2.29
N THR A 56 -2.07 -6.89 -2.91
CA THR A 56 -3.28 -7.14 -3.71
C THR A 56 -4.34 -7.93 -2.96
N ALA A 57 -4.21 -8.09 -1.65
CA ALA A 57 -5.26 -8.66 -0.84
C ALA A 57 -6.46 -7.70 -0.71
N ASN A 58 -7.65 -8.27 -0.60
CA ASN A 58 -8.90 -7.56 -0.36
C ASN A 58 -8.96 -6.94 1.03
N ALA A 59 -8.29 -7.55 1.99
CA ALA A 59 -8.14 -7.03 3.34
C ALA A 59 -6.80 -7.45 3.95
N VAL A 60 -6.38 -6.66 4.93
CA VAL A 60 -5.16 -6.83 5.72
C VAL A 60 -5.56 -6.76 7.19
N GLN A 61 -5.31 -7.83 7.95
CA GLN A 61 -5.55 -7.80 9.39
C GLN A 61 -4.27 -7.40 10.13
N VAL A 62 -4.39 -6.38 10.97
CA VAL A 62 -3.30 -5.87 11.80
C VAL A 62 -3.57 -6.31 13.23
N GLU A 63 -2.56 -6.90 13.86
CA GLU A 63 -2.65 -7.33 15.26
C GLU A 63 -3.08 -6.15 16.15
N GLY A 64 -4.06 -6.39 17.02
CA GLY A 64 -4.60 -5.38 17.93
C GLY A 64 -5.56 -4.35 17.33
N ARG A 65 -5.86 -4.38 16.00
CA ARG A 65 -6.71 -3.35 15.36
C ARG A 65 -7.79 -3.84 14.38
N GLY A 66 -7.97 -5.16 14.23
CA GLY A 66 -8.98 -5.70 13.31
C GLY A 66 -8.56 -5.62 11.83
N ALA A 67 -9.49 -5.93 10.92
CA ALA A 67 -9.20 -6.00 9.49
C ALA A 67 -9.37 -4.63 8.81
N VAL A 68 -8.36 -4.22 8.03
CA VAL A 68 -8.41 -3.07 7.11
C VAL A 68 -8.71 -3.62 5.71
N ALA A 69 -9.89 -3.32 5.18
CA ALA A 69 -10.34 -3.81 3.88
C ALA A 69 -10.28 -2.70 2.82
N ALA A 70 -9.95 -3.07 1.57
CA ALA A 70 -9.92 -2.13 0.45
C ALA A 70 -11.29 -1.46 0.20
N SER A 71 -12.38 -2.16 0.55
CA SER A 71 -13.77 -1.74 0.40
C SER A 71 -14.33 -0.91 1.56
N ASN A 72 -13.65 -0.83 2.71
CA ASN A 72 -14.18 -0.20 3.93
C ASN A 72 -13.08 0.56 4.69
N VAL A 73 -12.67 1.71 4.18
CA VAL A 73 -11.88 2.69 4.96
C VAL A 73 -12.81 3.87 5.27
N SER A 74 -13.35 3.90 6.49
CA SER A 74 -14.04 5.10 6.98
C SER A 74 -13.00 6.17 7.29
N ALA A 75 -13.29 7.41 6.92
CA ALA A 75 -12.42 8.57 7.08
C ALA A 75 -12.11 8.97 8.55
N ASP A 76 -12.61 8.19 9.52
CA ASP A 76 -12.47 8.41 10.97
C ASP A 76 -11.34 7.58 11.61
N SER A 77 -10.54 6.86 10.83
CA SER A 77 -9.44 6.06 11.36
C SER A 77 -8.25 6.95 11.77
N ASP A 78 -8.31 7.45 13.00
CA ASP A 78 -7.24 8.12 13.73
C ASP A 78 -5.86 7.52 13.43
N ILE A 79 -4.96 8.41 12.99
CA ILE A 79 -3.51 8.22 12.89
C ILE A 79 -3.00 7.56 14.17
N LEU A 80 -2.58 6.28 14.10
CA LEU A 80 -1.89 5.63 15.23
C LEU A 80 -0.95 4.48 14.82
N THR A 81 0.03 4.29 15.70
CA THR A 81 1.15 3.34 15.70
C THR A 81 0.76 1.90 15.44
N VAL A 82 1.41 1.29 14.45
CA VAL A 82 1.28 -0.12 14.08
C VAL A 82 2.36 -0.94 14.80
N SER A 83 1.97 -2.04 15.45
CA SER A 83 2.89 -3.11 15.84
C SER A 83 3.09 -4.07 14.66
N ASP A 84 4.33 -4.52 14.45
CA ASP A 84 4.87 -5.11 13.21
C ASP A 84 4.31 -6.49 12.77
N SER A 85 3.13 -6.88 13.25
CA SER A 85 2.51 -8.17 12.96
C SER A 85 1.27 -8.02 12.08
N VAL A 86 1.39 -8.38 10.80
CA VAL A 86 0.30 -8.37 9.82
C VAL A 86 -0.02 -9.81 9.40
N PHE A 87 -1.23 -10.29 9.67
CA PHE A 87 -1.64 -11.66 9.35
C PHE A 87 -3.12 -11.73 8.97
N ALA A 88 -3.41 -11.62 7.66
CA ALA A 88 -4.48 -12.32 6.93
C ALA A 88 -4.57 -11.71 5.53
N PHE A 89 -4.57 -12.54 4.49
CA PHE A 89 -4.70 -12.13 3.09
C PHE A 89 -5.81 -12.95 2.44
N ASN A 90 -6.97 -12.35 2.18
CA ASN A 90 -7.91 -12.93 1.21
C ASN A 90 -7.63 -12.29 -0.15
N ARG A 91 -7.31 -13.10 -1.15
CA ARG A 91 -7.07 -12.65 -2.53
C ARG A 91 -8.18 -13.20 -3.40
N ASP A 92 -9.13 -12.34 -3.74
CA ASP A 92 -10.27 -12.72 -4.59
C ASP A 92 -9.91 -12.64 -6.08
N ASN A 93 -8.92 -11.81 -6.45
CA ASN A 93 -8.46 -11.68 -7.83
C ASN A 93 -7.14 -12.45 -8.07
N PRO A 94 -7.18 -13.66 -8.66
CA PRO A 94 -5.98 -14.47 -8.92
C PRO A 94 -5.07 -13.88 -10.00
N ASN A 95 -5.54 -12.88 -10.76
CA ASN A 95 -4.78 -12.20 -11.80
C ASN A 95 -4.10 -10.91 -11.30
N ALA A 96 -4.47 -10.41 -10.11
CA ALA A 96 -3.91 -9.17 -9.57
C ALA A 96 -2.46 -9.36 -9.14
N ARG A 97 -1.54 -8.58 -9.72
CA ARG A 97 -0.10 -8.69 -9.45
C ARG A 97 0.46 -7.34 -8.99
N ILE A 98 1.50 -7.41 -8.17
CA ILE A 98 2.41 -6.28 -7.99
C ILE A 98 3.54 -6.47 -9.00
N VAL A 99 3.69 -5.54 -9.93
CA VAL A 99 4.68 -5.62 -11.01
C VAL A 99 5.57 -4.39 -10.95
N ASN A 100 6.88 -4.61 -10.99
CA ASN A 100 7.87 -3.54 -11.04
C ASN A 100 8.59 -3.57 -12.39
N HIS A 101 8.44 -2.50 -13.17
CA HIS A 101 9.12 -2.31 -14.45
C HIS A 101 10.34 -1.38 -14.35
N LYS A 102 10.78 -1.02 -13.14
CA LYS A 102 12.03 -0.29 -12.95
C LYS A 102 13.19 -1.17 -13.44
N GLU A 103 13.92 -0.67 -14.41
CA GLU A 103 15.12 -1.34 -14.89
C GLU A 103 16.12 -1.51 -13.74
N LYS A 104 16.66 -2.72 -13.59
CA LYS A 104 17.83 -2.95 -12.74
C LYS A 104 19.00 -2.17 -13.36
N HIS A 105 19.34 -1.01 -12.81
CA HIS A 105 20.66 -0.44 -13.02
C HIS A 105 21.65 -1.36 -12.29
N PHE A 106 22.32 -2.23 -13.05
CA PHE A 106 23.52 -2.90 -12.58
C PHE A 106 24.62 -1.83 -12.50
N LEU A 107 25.07 -1.52 -11.28
CA LEU A 107 26.36 -0.86 -11.04
C LEU A 107 27.43 -1.94 -10.93
#